data_AF-A0A9D7N5L0-F1
#
_entry.id   AF-A0A9D7N5L0-F1
#
_cell.length_a   1.000
_cell.length_b   1.000
_cell.length_c   1.000
_cell.angle_alpha   90.00
_cell.angle_beta   90.00
_cell.angle_gamma   90.00
#
_symmetry.space_group_name_H-M   'P 1'
#
loop_
_entity.id
_entity.type
_entity.pdbx_description
1 polymer ?
#
loop_
_entity_poly.entity_id
_entity_poly.type
_entity_poly.pdbx_seq_one_letter_code
_entity_poly.pdbx_strand_id
1 'polypeptide(L)'
;MPISLHFRAAGAALGKQSFGDEVVEIRIGRDAERCQFALPADQAMVSREHCALQRVLGRYRLVLNGENPVRVDGELAYDGQILPARAKLQLGVEGPVLHVEVTQATELDPTALAKTDRIEGTGTKIERLARRHRLTATTLALSMLALACAAYAGWNLLQRNKEELGASLEDARRFLEEQITRSATEQRARDEALERALESAKPSVLMVLLASDAGTVSAAGTAWVCGIGTLATNAHVASIFAQLPPGWRMLARSSGAQPKDHVIARATLHPGYALFESLNASYRPQVSAAMGWDEDVRLLTACDVALLHVDQAVDLPSPLALAQPEALLALREGREVGFVGYPSENLINVNVERPQPTVQFGRITSTSDFFFGAASPEESQLIHFSMPATGGASGSPVLDATGRVVALLCAGNVQQIVTGFQLQRDGAGNVVGFEPEFQRSPLAVGINFSQRSDLLAELLRGDAAAKLEPRRKSWDGMFARYLNASWGPDEVIQHAWRVRFGSARPLPTPVRKESAQLRGPGIAGAALVALESLGPGRYWVIAVSAGRQDIDLQLLQGSGASGWRERLASDERPNHWPQVLLEKKAGERHAVAVFSGAGDAAKVGFELRVYGVPD
;
A
#
# COMPACT_ATOMS: atom_id res chain seq x y z
N MET A 1 11.16 19.24 -56.14
CA MET A 1 11.26 20.69 -56.10
C MET A 1 12.72 21.06 -55.87
N PRO A 2 13.46 21.37 -56.94
CA PRO A 2 14.82 21.86 -56.81
C PRO A 2 14.79 23.21 -56.09
N ILE A 3 15.76 23.41 -55.21
CA ILE A 3 15.91 24.64 -54.43
C ILE A 3 17.18 25.36 -54.84
N SER A 4 17.06 26.65 -55.10
CA SER A 4 18.19 27.52 -55.38
C SER A 4 18.44 28.44 -54.20
N LEU A 5 19.69 28.44 -53.73
CA LEU A 5 20.18 29.37 -52.73
C LEU A 5 21.04 30.41 -53.42
N HIS A 6 20.73 31.68 -53.15
CA HIS A 6 21.42 32.84 -53.69
C HIS A 6 22.00 33.64 -52.54
N PHE A 7 23.33 33.70 -52.45
CA PHE A 7 23.98 34.50 -51.42
C PHE A 7 24.23 35.93 -51.89
N ARG A 8 23.83 36.89 -51.05
CA ARG A 8 24.08 38.31 -51.26
C ARG A 8 24.71 38.90 -50.00
N ALA A 9 26.04 38.94 -49.94
CA ALA A 9 26.74 39.76 -48.96
C ALA A 9 26.91 41.18 -49.49
N ALA A 10 26.96 42.15 -48.57
CA ALA A 10 27.27 43.54 -48.88
C ALA A 10 28.68 43.65 -49.48
N GLY A 11 28.78 43.59 -50.82
CA GLY A 11 30.02 43.86 -51.57
C GLY A 11 30.52 42.74 -52.51
N ALA A 12 30.05 41.49 -52.41
CA ALA A 12 30.46 40.41 -53.33
C ALA A 12 29.36 39.35 -53.50
N ALA A 13 29.03 39.01 -54.76
CA ALA A 13 28.08 37.95 -55.09
C ALA A 13 28.81 36.60 -55.20
N LEU A 14 28.74 35.79 -54.14
CA LEU A 14 29.21 34.40 -54.17
C LEU A 14 28.10 33.49 -54.72
N GLY A 15 27.92 33.51 -56.04
CA GLY A 15 27.25 32.45 -56.81
C GLY A 15 25.77 32.13 -56.52
N LYS A 16 25.09 31.54 -57.50
CA LYS A 16 23.83 30.81 -57.32
C LYS A 16 24.18 29.33 -57.20
N GLN A 17 23.78 28.67 -56.11
CA GLN A 17 23.91 27.22 -55.99
C GLN A 17 22.52 26.60 -56.00
N SER A 18 22.32 25.60 -56.85
CA SER A 18 21.04 24.88 -56.96
C SER A 18 21.23 23.44 -56.55
N PHE A 19 20.29 22.94 -55.77
CA PHE A 19 20.27 21.57 -55.28
C PHE A 19 19.10 20.86 -55.93
N GLY A 20 19.36 19.67 -56.47
CA GLY A 20 18.34 18.83 -57.04
C GLY A 20 17.46 18.18 -55.98
N ASP A 21 16.48 17.42 -56.46
CA ASP A 21 15.47 16.78 -55.62
C ASP A 21 16.03 15.68 -54.72
N GLU A 22 17.18 15.11 -55.11
CA GLU A 22 17.90 14.06 -54.41
C GLU A 22 18.52 14.50 -53.09
N VAL A 23 18.70 15.81 -52.87
CA VAL A 23 19.28 16.35 -51.64
C VAL A 23 18.20 16.52 -50.57
N VAL A 24 18.21 15.63 -49.58
CA VAL A 24 17.20 15.62 -48.49
C VAL A 24 17.47 16.70 -47.45
N GLU A 25 18.74 17.07 -47.25
CA GLU A 25 19.16 18.06 -46.27
C GLU A 25 20.28 18.93 -46.84
N ILE A 26 20.14 20.25 -46.70
CA ILE A 26 21.13 21.24 -47.13
C ILE A 26 21.60 22.00 -45.90
N ARG A 27 22.80 21.68 -45.40
CA ARG A 27 23.44 22.37 -44.29
C ARG A 27 24.13 23.64 -44.77
N ILE A 28 23.93 24.70 -43.99
CA ILE A 28 24.40 26.05 -44.25
C ILE A 28 25.28 26.47 -43.09
N GLY A 29 26.51 26.87 -43.38
CA GLY A 29 27.50 27.24 -42.35
C GLY A 29 28.85 27.59 -42.96
N ARG A 30 29.87 27.74 -42.12
CA ARG A 30 31.25 28.07 -42.55
C ARG A 30 32.15 26.86 -42.77
N ASP A 31 31.73 25.67 -42.34
CA ASP A 31 32.53 24.47 -42.48
C ASP A 31 32.35 23.88 -43.89
N ALA A 32 33.36 24.06 -44.76
CA ALA A 32 33.30 23.61 -46.15
C ALA A 32 33.30 22.08 -46.31
N GLU A 33 33.73 21.32 -45.30
CA GLU A 33 33.71 19.86 -45.33
C GLU A 33 32.35 19.30 -44.92
N ARG A 34 31.61 20.04 -44.08
CA ARG A 34 30.34 19.58 -43.49
C ARG A 34 29.09 20.24 -44.09
N CYS A 35 29.23 21.43 -44.69
CA CYS A 35 28.11 22.19 -45.24
C CYS A 35 28.00 22.06 -46.75
N GLN A 36 26.81 21.76 -47.25
CA GLN A 36 26.53 21.72 -48.69
C GLN A 36 26.48 23.14 -49.28
N PHE A 37 26.13 24.14 -48.47
CA PHE A 37 26.26 25.56 -48.79
C PHE A 37 27.26 26.21 -47.81
N ALA A 38 28.54 26.21 -48.18
CA ALA A 38 29.62 26.72 -47.37
C ALA A 38 29.85 28.22 -47.60
N LEU A 39 29.76 29.01 -46.53
CA LEU A 39 30.09 30.43 -46.52
C LEU A 39 31.58 30.65 -46.24
N PRO A 40 32.15 31.77 -46.71
CA PRO A 40 33.54 32.12 -46.42
C PRO A 40 33.87 32.04 -44.93
N ALA A 41 35.06 31.50 -44.61
CA ALA A 41 35.48 31.24 -43.24
C ALA A 41 35.57 32.52 -42.38
N ASP A 42 35.73 33.69 -43.01
CA ASP A 42 35.82 35.03 -42.39
C ASP A 42 34.46 35.59 -41.94
N GLN A 43 33.33 34.98 -42.30
CA GLN A 43 31.98 35.35 -41.85
C GLN A 43 31.72 34.92 -40.39
N ALA A 44 32.46 35.45 -39.43
CA ALA A 44 32.45 35.01 -38.03
C ALA A 44 31.07 35.04 -37.34
N MET A 45 30.11 35.82 -37.87
CA MET A 45 28.72 35.88 -37.40
C MET A 45 27.89 34.62 -37.73
N VAL A 46 28.41 33.74 -38.60
CA VAL A 46 27.80 32.47 -38.96
C VAL A 46 28.53 31.33 -38.22
N SER A 47 27.78 30.35 -37.73
CA SER A 47 28.35 29.18 -37.04
C SER A 47 29.04 28.24 -38.03
N ARG A 48 29.82 27.28 -37.54
CA ARG A 48 30.42 26.24 -38.40
C ARG A 48 29.35 25.46 -39.16
N GLU A 49 28.29 25.05 -38.44
CA GLU A 49 27.02 24.55 -38.98
C GLU A 49 25.91 25.42 -38.35
N HIS A 50 25.29 26.31 -39.13
CA HIS A 50 24.41 27.35 -38.60
C HIS A 50 22.94 26.95 -38.63
N CYS A 51 22.47 26.43 -39.76
CA CYS A 51 21.15 25.84 -39.90
C CYS A 51 21.14 24.83 -41.05
N ALA A 52 20.04 24.09 -41.19
CA ALA A 52 19.82 23.21 -42.32
C ALA A 52 18.43 23.41 -42.92
N LEU A 53 18.31 23.15 -44.23
CA LEU A 53 17.03 23.06 -44.93
C LEU A 53 16.74 21.59 -45.20
N GLN A 54 15.75 21.04 -44.51
CA GLN A 54 15.37 19.64 -44.62
C GLN A 54 14.09 19.51 -45.45
N ARG A 55 14.13 18.65 -46.48
CA ARG A 55 12.97 18.38 -47.32
C ARG A 55 12.08 17.31 -46.68
N VAL A 56 10.87 17.68 -46.31
CA VAL A 56 9.87 16.79 -45.71
C VAL A 56 8.55 16.92 -46.49
N LEU A 57 8.12 15.81 -47.12
CA LEU A 57 6.86 15.74 -47.88
C LEU A 57 6.73 16.84 -48.95
N GLY A 58 7.81 17.09 -49.68
CA GLY A 58 7.85 18.07 -50.77
C GLY A 58 7.99 19.54 -50.33
N ARG A 59 8.15 19.82 -49.04
CA ARG A 59 8.40 21.18 -48.51
C ARG A 59 9.73 21.24 -47.78
N TYR A 60 10.39 22.39 -47.80
CA TYR A 60 11.60 22.62 -47.02
C TYR A 60 11.24 23.18 -45.64
N ARG A 61 11.77 22.55 -44.60
CA ARG A 61 11.69 23.01 -43.21
C ARG A 61 13.07 23.46 -42.76
N LEU A 62 13.09 24.55 -42.00
CA LEU A 62 14.29 25.07 -41.37
C LEU A 62 14.60 24.25 -40.11
N VAL A 63 15.83 23.79 -39.99
CA VAL A 63 16.37 23.14 -38.78
C VAL A 63 17.42 24.06 -38.17
N LEU A 64 17.24 24.47 -36.92
CA LEU A 64 18.10 25.42 -36.23
C LEU A 64 19.14 24.71 -35.36
N ASN A 65 20.35 25.26 -35.25
CA ASN A 65 21.37 24.73 -34.34
C ASN A 65 21.15 25.10 -32.86
N GLY A 66 20.20 25.99 -32.58
CA GLY A 66 19.84 26.45 -31.22
C GLY A 66 20.77 27.48 -30.59
N GLU A 67 21.93 27.77 -31.19
CA GLU A 67 22.94 28.67 -30.61
C GLU A 67 22.88 30.09 -31.21
N ASN A 68 22.61 30.20 -32.50
CA ASN A 68 22.62 31.48 -33.21
C ASN A 68 21.29 31.74 -33.93
N PRO A 69 20.78 32.99 -33.90
CA PRO A 69 19.47 33.28 -34.45
C PRO A 69 19.49 33.26 -35.98
N VAL A 70 18.50 32.60 -36.58
CA VAL A 70 18.18 32.74 -38.01
C VAL A 70 16.92 33.58 -38.13
N ARG A 71 16.86 34.49 -39.11
CA ARG A 71 15.63 35.23 -39.42
C ARG A 71 15.11 34.87 -40.80
N VAL A 72 13.80 34.63 -40.93
CA VAL A 72 13.11 34.44 -42.20
C VAL A 72 12.32 35.71 -42.49
N ASP A 73 12.67 36.40 -43.59
CA ASP A 73 12.07 37.67 -44.03
C ASP A 73 12.08 38.77 -42.95
N GLY A 74 13.12 38.78 -42.10
CA GLY A 74 13.34 39.75 -41.03
C GLY A 74 12.82 39.34 -39.66
N GLU A 75 11.97 38.31 -39.57
CA GLU A 75 11.44 37.79 -38.31
C GLU A 75 12.26 36.62 -37.79
N LEU A 76 12.36 36.48 -36.46
CA LEU A 76 13.12 35.38 -35.85
C LEU A 76 12.47 34.04 -36.20
N ALA A 77 13.26 33.15 -36.78
CA ALA A 77 12.81 31.84 -37.22
C ALA A 77 12.69 30.87 -36.05
N TYR A 78 11.84 29.86 -36.20
CA TYR A 78 11.71 28.76 -35.23
C TYR A 78 12.04 27.41 -35.88
N ASP A 79 12.43 26.45 -35.05
CA ASP A 79 12.80 25.11 -35.51
C ASP A 79 11.59 24.40 -36.15
N GLY A 80 11.81 23.81 -37.32
CA GLY A 80 10.77 23.18 -38.14
C GLY A 80 9.94 24.16 -38.99
N GLN A 81 10.25 25.47 -39.02
CA GLN A 81 9.51 26.45 -39.82
C GLN A 81 9.54 26.08 -41.31
N ILE A 82 8.35 25.99 -41.92
CA ILE A 82 8.22 25.72 -43.36
C ILE A 82 8.57 26.99 -44.14
N LEU A 83 9.51 26.86 -45.08
CA LEU A 83 9.90 27.99 -45.92
C LEU A 83 8.89 28.22 -47.06
N PRO A 84 8.50 29.48 -47.33
CA PRO A 84 7.73 29.81 -48.53
C PRO A 84 8.57 29.60 -49.79
N ALA A 85 7.92 29.66 -50.96
CA ALA A 85 8.58 29.46 -52.25
C ALA A 85 9.72 30.47 -52.51
N ARG A 86 9.66 31.66 -51.90
CA ARG A 86 10.73 32.65 -51.88
C ARG A 86 10.88 33.20 -50.47
N ALA A 87 12.08 33.15 -49.90
CA ALA A 87 12.36 33.62 -48.55
C ALA A 87 13.75 34.28 -48.45
N LYS A 88 13.92 35.24 -47.54
CA LYS A 88 15.23 35.76 -47.14
C LYS A 88 15.64 35.16 -45.80
N LEU A 89 16.71 34.36 -45.77
CA LEU A 89 17.29 33.83 -44.56
C LEU A 89 18.49 34.68 -44.13
N GLN A 90 18.34 35.44 -43.04
CA GLN A 90 19.47 36.12 -42.40
C GLN A 90 20.09 35.20 -41.35
N LEU A 91 21.39 34.98 -41.44
CA LEU A 91 22.14 34.07 -40.57
C LEU A 91 22.87 34.89 -39.49
N GLY A 92 22.39 34.90 -38.25
CA GLY A 92 22.88 35.77 -37.17
C GLY A 92 22.17 37.12 -37.08
N VAL A 93 22.44 37.89 -36.02
CA VAL A 93 21.75 39.18 -35.72
C VAL A 93 21.98 40.22 -36.81
N GLU A 94 23.21 40.31 -37.32
CA GLU A 94 23.63 41.23 -38.39
C GLU A 94 24.37 40.48 -39.52
N GLY A 95 24.24 39.15 -39.54
CA GLY A 95 24.98 38.35 -40.50
C GLY A 95 24.32 38.29 -41.88
N PRO A 96 24.91 37.50 -42.79
CA PRO A 96 24.57 37.58 -44.20
C PRO A 96 23.17 37.07 -44.52
N VAL A 97 22.63 37.53 -45.65
CA VAL A 97 21.29 37.17 -46.14
C VAL A 97 21.37 36.26 -47.36
N LEU A 98 20.73 35.10 -47.24
CA LEU A 98 20.48 34.16 -48.32
C LEU A 98 19.08 34.38 -48.88
N HIS A 99 18.97 34.50 -50.19
CA HIS A 99 17.69 34.43 -50.89
C HIS A 99 17.45 32.99 -51.33
N VAL A 100 16.39 32.39 -50.81
CA VAL A 100 15.98 31.02 -51.07
C VAL A 100 14.84 31.05 -52.07
N GLU A 101 14.97 30.30 -53.17
CA GLU A 101 13.92 30.12 -54.17
C GLU A 101 13.67 28.63 -54.39
N VAL A 102 12.45 28.17 -54.10
CA VAL A 102 12.01 26.78 -54.30
C VAL A 102 11.23 26.73 -55.61
N THR A 103 11.73 26.00 -56.60
CA THR A 103 11.06 25.83 -57.89
C THR A 103 10.07 24.67 -57.77
N GLN A 104 8.77 24.96 -57.85
CA GLN A 104 7.75 23.91 -57.91
C GLN A 104 7.72 23.32 -59.32
N ALA A 105 7.63 21.99 -59.45
CA ALA A 105 7.35 21.35 -60.73
C ALA A 105 5.87 21.59 -61.07
N THR A 106 5.60 22.29 -62.16
CA THR A 106 4.29 22.88 -62.51
C THR A 106 3.36 21.93 -63.27
N GLU A 107 3.49 20.61 -63.16
CA GLU A 107 2.79 19.65 -64.05
C GLU A 107 1.74 18.77 -63.37
N LEU A 108 1.37 19.02 -62.11
CA LEU A 108 0.27 18.31 -61.46
C LEU A 108 -0.70 19.30 -60.84
N ASP A 109 -1.97 19.24 -61.29
CA ASP A 109 -3.06 20.01 -60.70
C ASP A 109 -3.17 19.72 -59.20
N PRO A 110 -3.33 20.74 -58.33
CA PRO A 110 -3.48 20.54 -56.91
C PRO A 110 -4.70 19.67 -56.61
N THR A 111 -4.50 18.62 -55.82
CA THR A 111 -5.57 17.70 -55.40
C THR A 111 -6.72 18.49 -54.78
N ALA A 112 -7.93 18.34 -55.34
CA ALA A 112 -9.15 18.97 -54.84
C ALA A 112 -9.39 18.55 -53.37
N LEU A 113 -9.09 19.44 -52.43
CA LEU A 113 -9.21 19.19 -51.00
C LEU A 113 -10.68 19.27 -50.59
N ALA A 114 -11.24 18.12 -50.21
CA ALA A 114 -12.47 18.02 -49.44
C ALA A 114 -12.34 18.85 -48.15
N LYS A 115 -13.37 19.64 -47.84
CA LYS A 115 -13.50 20.39 -46.57
C LYS A 115 -13.62 19.41 -45.41
N THR A 116 -12.50 19.00 -44.85
CA THR A 116 -12.42 18.37 -43.53
C THR A 116 -11.43 19.16 -42.69
N ASP A 117 -11.81 19.40 -41.43
CA ASP A 117 -11.12 20.25 -40.46
C ASP A 117 -9.61 19.94 -40.38
N ARG A 118 -8.79 20.90 -40.85
CA ARG A 118 -7.35 20.84 -40.67
C ARG A 118 -7.03 21.09 -39.19
N ILE A 119 -6.42 20.10 -38.54
CA ILE A 119 -5.77 20.29 -37.25
C ILE A 119 -4.59 21.25 -37.46
N GLU A 120 -4.75 22.50 -37.00
CA GLU A 120 -3.73 23.54 -37.10
C GLU A 120 -2.50 23.17 -36.26
N GLY A 121 -1.35 22.98 -36.94
CA GLY A 121 -0.06 22.72 -36.30
C GLY A 121 0.43 23.93 -35.49
N THR A 122 1.26 23.67 -34.49
CA THR A 122 1.72 24.61 -33.47
C THR A 122 2.33 25.91 -34.05
N GLY A 123 2.99 25.83 -35.22
CA GLY A 123 3.54 27.02 -35.93
C GLY A 123 2.48 27.97 -36.50
N THR A 124 1.34 27.44 -37.01
CA THR A 124 0.24 28.27 -37.55
C THR A 124 -0.60 28.98 -36.47
N LYS A 125 -0.53 28.52 -35.21
CA LYS A 125 -1.16 29.20 -34.07
C LYS A 125 -0.36 30.42 -33.59
N ILE A 126 0.96 30.42 -33.79
CA ILE A 126 1.85 31.53 -33.40
C ILE A 126 1.77 32.69 -34.42
N GLU A 127 1.64 32.40 -35.72
CA GLU A 127 1.50 33.44 -36.76
C GLU A 127 0.16 34.21 -36.72
N ARG A 128 -0.94 33.60 -36.24
CA ARG A 128 -2.24 34.29 -36.09
C ARG A 128 -2.28 35.28 -34.93
N LEU A 129 -1.45 35.11 -33.91
CA LEU A 129 -1.32 36.04 -32.79
C LEU A 129 -0.56 37.32 -33.18
N ALA A 130 0.41 37.23 -34.10
CA ALA A 130 1.21 38.37 -34.52
C ALA A 130 0.47 39.37 -35.44
N ARG A 131 -0.53 38.94 -36.22
CA ARG A 131 -1.25 39.81 -37.18
C ARG A 131 -2.36 40.69 -36.58
N ARG A 132 -2.75 40.49 -35.32
CA ARG A 132 -3.83 41.29 -34.67
C ARG A 132 -3.38 42.64 -34.10
N HIS A 133 -2.09 42.97 -34.16
CA HIS A 133 -1.51 44.12 -33.43
C HIS A 133 -1.40 45.45 -34.19
N ARG A 134 -2.02 45.63 -35.37
CA ARG A 134 -1.94 46.92 -36.12
C ARG A 134 -3.16 47.85 -36.03
N LEU A 135 -4.23 47.44 -35.35
CA LEU A 135 -5.37 48.32 -35.00
C LEU A 135 -5.41 48.74 -33.53
N THR A 136 -4.40 48.34 -32.74
CA THR A 136 -4.31 48.54 -31.28
C THR A 136 -3.35 49.66 -30.86
N ALA A 137 -2.86 50.54 -31.74
CA ALA A 137 -1.88 51.55 -31.33
C ALA A 137 -2.50 52.73 -30.55
N THR A 138 -3.73 53.14 -30.89
CA THR A 138 -4.44 54.25 -30.22
C THR A 138 -5.14 53.79 -28.94
N THR A 139 -5.64 52.56 -28.91
CA THR A 139 -6.06 51.90 -27.65
C THR A 139 -4.85 51.61 -26.76
N LEU A 140 -3.68 51.21 -27.29
CA LEU A 140 -2.48 51.02 -26.45
C LEU A 140 -2.08 52.30 -25.71
N ALA A 141 -2.15 53.48 -26.32
CA ALA A 141 -1.73 54.72 -25.65
C ALA A 141 -2.64 55.07 -24.46
N LEU A 142 -3.96 54.97 -24.63
CA LEU A 142 -4.93 55.16 -23.54
C LEU A 142 -4.86 54.03 -22.50
N SER A 143 -4.67 52.79 -22.94
CA SER A 143 -4.43 51.65 -22.05
C SER A 143 -3.10 51.76 -21.31
N MET A 144 -2.05 52.32 -21.91
CA MET A 144 -0.75 52.56 -21.27
C MET A 144 -0.83 53.71 -20.28
N LEU A 145 -1.61 54.76 -20.56
CA LEU A 145 -1.85 55.82 -19.59
C LEU A 145 -2.72 55.32 -18.42
N ALA A 146 -3.77 54.54 -18.70
CA ALA A 146 -4.57 53.89 -17.68
C ALA A 146 -3.76 52.85 -16.89
N LEU A 147 -2.86 52.09 -17.54
CA LEU A 147 -1.91 51.19 -16.90
C LEU A 147 -0.86 51.94 -16.10
N ALA A 148 -0.39 53.11 -16.55
CA ALA A 148 0.55 53.94 -15.80
C ALA A 148 -0.13 54.56 -14.57
N CYS A 149 -1.37 55.04 -14.71
CA CYS A 149 -2.18 55.51 -13.58
C CYS A 149 -2.57 54.36 -12.64
N ALA A 150 -2.90 53.18 -13.16
CA ALA A 150 -3.18 51.99 -12.35
C ALA A 150 -1.91 51.40 -11.74
N ALA A 151 -0.75 51.52 -12.38
CA ALA A 151 0.56 51.14 -11.85
C ALA A 151 1.03 52.16 -10.81
N TYR A 152 0.72 53.45 -10.97
CA TYR A 152 1.04 54.50 -9.99
C TYR A 152 0.08 54.46 -8.79
N ALA A 153 -1.21 54.25 -9.02
CA ALA A 153 -2.19 53.99 -7.98
C ALA A 153 -1.89 52.66 -7.29
N GLY A 154 -1.56 51.62 -8.06
CA GLY A 154 -1.12 50.31 -7.59
C GLY A 154 0.20 50.36 -6.84
N TRP A 155 1.14 51.22 -7.24
CA TRP A 155 2.39 51.49 -6.52
C TRP A 155 2.13 52.27 -5.22
N ASN A 156 1.24 53.27 -5.24
CA ASN A 156 0.82 53.96 -4.02
C ASN A 156 0.04 53.04 -3.07
N LEU A 157 -0.81 52.15 -3.59
CA LEU A 157 -1.45 51.08 -2.83
C LEU A 157 -0.42 50.06 -2.33
N LEU A 158 0.58 49.66 -3.14
CA LEU A 158 1.65 48.77 -2.69
C LEU A 158 2.55 49.43 -1.66
N GLN A 159 2.76 50.75 -1.72
CA GLN A 159 3.58 51.47 -0.76
C GLN A 159 2.81 51.74 0.54
N ARG A 160 1.52 52.09 0.46
CA ARG A 160 0.63 52.13 1.64
C ARG A 160 0.46 50.76 2.27
N ASN A 161 0.33 49.73 1.45
CA ASN A 161 0.23 48.35 1.90
C ASN A 161 1.61 47.74 2.19
N LYS A 162 2.77 48.34 1.90
CA LYS A 162 4.06 47.74 2.26
C LYS A 162 4.29 47.77 3.76
N GLU A 163 3.82 48.83 4.41
CA GLU A 163 3.81 48.94 5.86
C GLU A 163 2.77 47.96 6.46
N GLU A 164 1.57 47.87 5.89
CA GLU A 164 0.54 46.91 6.33
C GLU A 164 0.89 45.43 6.04
N LEU A 165 1.53 45.15 4.89
CA LEU A 165 1.95 43.81 4.48
C LEU A 165 3.24 43.40 5.21
N GLY A 166 4.12 44.36 5.52
CA GLY A 166 5.26 44.18 6.40
C GLY A 166 4.81 43.83 7.81
N ALA A 167 3.89 44.62 8.37
CA ALA A 167 3.26 44.32 9.67
C ALA A 167 2.51 42.97 9.64
N SER A 168 1.75 42.68 8.59
CA SER A 168 1.04 41.41 8.43
C SER A 168 1.98 40.20 8.27
N LEU A 169 3.14 40.35 7.62
CA LEU A 169 4.15 39.31 7.52
C LEU A 169 4.88 39.10 8.85
N GLU A 170 5.17 40.17 9.59
CA GLU A 170 5.74 40.10 10.93
C GLU A 170 4.77 39.43 11.92
N ASP A 171 3.48 39.77 11.84
CA ASP A 171 2.42 39.16 12.64
C ASP A 171 2.23 37.68 12.27
N ALA A 172 2.22 37.34 10.97
CA ALA A 172 2.16 35.95 10.51
C ALA A 172 3.39 35.14 10.94
N ARG A 173 4.58 35.74 10.90
CA ARG A 173 5.82 35.12 11.38
C ARG A 173 5.77 34.91 12.88
N ARG A 174 5.35 35.91 13.67
CA ARG A 174 5.21 35.80 15.12
C ARG A 174 4.19 34.71 15.49
N PHE A 175 3.06 34.66 14.79
CA PHE A 175 2.08 33.60 14.95
C PHE A 175 2.67 32.21 14.66
N LEU A 176 3.41 32.04 13.56
CA LEU A 176 4.08 30.78 13.23
C LEU A 176 5.14 30.39 14.27
N GLU A 177 5.97 31.33 14.70
CA GLU A 177 6.98 31.11 15.75
C GLU A 177 6.30 30.68 17.07
N GLU A 178 5.23 31.36 17.48
CA GLU A 178 4.42 30.98 18.65
C GLU A 178 3.80 29.59 18.52
N GLN A 179 3.26 29.22 17.34
CA GLN A 179 2.71 27.89 17.09
C GLN A 179 3.79 26.80 17.13
N ILE A 180 4.98 27.07 16.57
CA ILE A 180 6.12 26.14 16.61
C ILE A 180 6.60 25.94 18.04
N THR A 181 6.81 27.03 18.80
CA THR A 181 7.26 26.96 20.20
C THR A 181 6.23 26.25 21.08
N ARG A 182 4.93 26.52 20.87
CA ARG A 182 3.85 25.83 21.59
C ARG A 182 3.84 24.34 21.28
N SER A 183 3.90 23.96 20.01
CA SER A 183 3.93 22.55 19.58
C SER A 183 5.16 21.82 20.12
N ALA A 184 6.34 22.45 20.09
CA ALA A 184 7.57 21.89 20.63
C ALA A 184 7.51 21.71 22.16
N THR A 185 6.91 22.66 22.88
CA THR A 185 6.74 22.58 24.34
C THR A 185 5.75 21.47 24.72
N GLU A 186 4.63 21.39 24.00
CA GLU A 186 3.64 20.32 24.20
C GLU A 186 4.21 18.93 23.89
N GLN A 187 5.01 18.80 22.82
CA GLN A 187 5.69 17.56 22.47
C GLN A 187 6.68 17.14 23.56
N ARG A 188 7.54 18.05 24.01
CA ARG A 188 8.52 17.78 25.07
C ARG A 188 7.83 17.36 26.37
N ALA A 189 6.74 18.02 26.73
CA ALA A 189 5.97 17.66 27.93
C ALA A 189 5.36 16.24 27.83
N ARG A 190 4.94 15.81 26.63
CA ARG A 190 4.46 14.44 26.38
C ARG A 190 5.58 13.41 26.47
N ASP A 191 6.74 13.70 25.87
CA ASP A 191 7.90 12.81 25.90
C ASP A 191 8.38 12.59 27.35
N GLU A 192 8.52 13.67 28.12
CA GLU A 192 8.87 13.62 29.54
C GLU A 192 7.80 12.90 30.39
N ALA A 193 6.52 13.03 30.03
CA ALA A 193 5.44 12.30 30.71
C ALA A 193 5.48 10.80 30.41
N LEU A 194 5.77 10.41 29.16
CA LEU A 194 5.95 9.02 28.77
C LEU A 194 7.17 8.39 29.46
N GLU A 195 8.30 9.10 29.52
CA GLU A 195 9.48 8.62 30.23
C GLU A 195 9.18 8.36 31.72
N ARG A 196 8.55 9.31 32.41
CA ARG A 196 8.13 9.12 33.81
C ARG A 196 7.16 7.95 33.98
N ALA A 197 6.23 7.78 33.05
CA ALA A 197 5.28 6.68 33.05
C ALA A 197 5.98 5.31 32.94
N LEU A 198 6.95 5.18 32.03
CA LEU A 198 7.70 3.94 31.82
C LEU A 198 8.61 3.63 33.02
N GLU A 199 9.29 4.62 33.58
CA GLU A 199 10.10 4.44 34.79
C GLU A 199 9.23 4.00 35.98
N SER A 200 8.05 4.60 36.14
CA SER A 200 7.10 4.24 37.20
C SER A 200 6.52 2.83 37.02
N ALA A 201 6.46 2.33 35.78
CA ALA A 201 5.93 1.01 35.46
C ALA A 201 6.93 -0.13 35.73
N LYS A 202 8.25 0.14 35.70
CA LYS A 202 9.32 -0.87 35.85
C LYS A 202 9.11 -1.87 37.00
N PRO A 203 8.77 -1.44 38.24
CA PRO A 203 8.59 -2.39 39.33
C PRO A 203 7.51 -3.43 39.01
N SER A 204 6.42 -3.04 38.35
CA SER A 204 5.28 -3.90 38.04
C SER A 204 5.49 -4.83 36.86
N VAL A 205 6.66 -4.80 36.21
CA VAL A 205 7.01 -5.67 35.08
C VAL A 205 8.02 -6.72 35.53
N LEU A 206 7.66 -7.99 35.33
CA LEU A 206 8.39 -9.17 35.77
C LEU A 206 8.87 -10.00 34.59
N MET A 207 10.01 -10.66 34.76
CA MET A 207 10.53 -11.62 33.81
C MET A 207 9.86 -12.98 34.02
N VAL A 208 9.30 -13.57 32.97
CA VAL A 208 8.75 -14.93 33.02
C VAL A 208 9.88 -15.92 32.80
N LEU A 209 10.02 -16.86 33.73
CA LEU A 209 11.08 -17.87 33.75
C LEU A 209 10.48 -19.27 33.80
N LEU A 210 11.19 -20.22 33.20
CA LEU A 210 10.99 -21.65 33.41
C LEU A 210 12.13 -22.15 34.30
N ALA A 211 11.80 -22.77 35.42
CA ALA A 211 12.78 -23.31 36.36
C ALA A 211 12.54 -24.80 36.57
N SER A 212 13.60 -25.60 36.52
CA SER A 212 13.57 -27.02 36.88
C SER A 212 14.01 -27.24 38.33
N ASP A 213 13.61 -28.37 38.91
CA ASP A 213 14.10 -28.81 40.23
C ASP A 213 15.62 -29.05 40.25
N ALA A 214 16.24 -29.27 39.09
CA ALA A 214 17.70 -29.40 38.94
C ALA A 214 18.44 -28.05 38.94
N GLY A 215 17.73 -26.93 39.03
CA GLY A 215 18.31 -25.59 39.07
C GLY A 215 18.52 -24.93 37.70
N THR A 216 18.17 -25.60 36.59
CA THR A 216 18.16 -24.95 35.26
C THR A 216 17.07 -23.88 35.21
N VAL A 217 17.42 -22.68 34.75
CA VAL A 217 16.52 -21.55 34.56
C VAL A 217 16.62 -21.03 33.13
N SER A 218 15.48 -20.76 32.50
CA SER A 218 15.41 -20.16 31.15
C SER A 218 14.38 -19.03 31.09
N ALA A 219 14.68 -18.01 30.28
CA ALA A 219 13.78 -16.91 29.97
C ALA A 219 12.67 -17.36 29.02
N ALA A 220 11.41 -17.05 29.33
CA ALA A 220 10.27 -17.36 28.46
C ALA A 220 9.58 -16.10 27.90
N GLY A 221 9.61 -14.98 28.63
CA GLY A 221 8.93 -13.78 28.21
C GLY A 221 8.85 -12.72 29.30
N THR A 222 7.90 -11.81 29.16
CA THR A 222 7.59 -10.73 30.09
C THR A 222 6.14 -10.85 30.56
N ALA A 223 5.89 -10.54 31.83
CA ALA A 223 4.55 -10.39 32.38
C ALA A 223 4.50 -9.14 33.27
N TRP A 224 3.31 -8.64 33.58
CA TRP A 224 3.17 -7.45 34.42
C TRP A 224 1.92 -7.51 35.28
N VAL A 225 1.95 -6.87 36.46
CA VAL A 225 0.85 -6.94 37.43
C VAL A 225 -0.36 -6.18 36.88
N CYS A 226 -1.49 -6.86 36.68
CA CYS A 226 -2.74 -6.27 36.18
C CYS A 226 -3.90 -6.37 37.19
N GLY A 227 -3.68 -7.06 38.31
CA GLY A 227 -4.63 -7.19 39.42
C GLY A 227 -4.00 -7.89 40.62
N ILE A 228 -4.79 -8.09 41.67
CA ILE A 228 -4.34 -8.82 42.86
C ILE A 228 -4.01 -10.27 42.47
N GLY A 229 -2.78 -10.68 42.68
CA GLY A 229 -2.32 -12.04 42.35
C GLY A 229 -2.36 -12.38 40.85
N THR A 230 -2.56 -11.39 39.98
CA THR A 230 -2.82 -11.59 38.55
C THR A 230 -1.82 -10.80 37.72
N LEU A 231 -1.14 -11.49 36.80
CA LEU A 231 -0.23 -10.92 35.84
C LEU A 231 -0.81 -11.06 34.43
N ALA A 232 -0.57 -10.08 33.57
CA ALA A 232 -0.88 -10.16 32.14
C ALA A 232 0.38 -10.48 31.34
N THR A 233 0.23 -11.27 30.27
CA THR A 233 1.28 -11.63 29.32
C THR A 233 0.65 -12.03 27.97
N ASN A 234 1.45 -12.49 27.01
CA ASN A 234 0.93 -13.10 25.79
C ASN A 234 0.40 -14.52 26.02
N ALA A 235 -0.57 -14.94 25.22
CA ALA A 235 -1.09 -16.30 25.28
C ALA A 235 -0.05 -17.35 24.89
N HIS A 236 0.84 -17.07 23.93
CA HIS A 236 1.91 -18.01 23.58
C HIS A 236 2.95 -18.18 24.70
N VAL A 237 3.18 -17.16 25.53
CA VAL A 237 4.05 -17.28 26.73
C VAL A 237 3.32 -18.12 27.79
N ALA A 238 2.04 -17.82 28.04
CA ALA A 238 1.24 -18.53 29.01
C ALA A 238 0.95 -19.99 28.63
N SER A 239 0.87 -20.32 27.34
CA SER A 239 0.59 -21.68 26.85
C SER A 239 1.69 -22.68 27.21
N ILE A 240 2.92 -22.21 27.44
CA ILE A 240 4.05 -23.00 27.93
C ILE A 240 3.70 -23.66 29.28
N PHE A 241 2.89 -23.00 30.11
CA PHE A 241 2.49 -23.52 31.43
C PHE A 241 1.86 -24.91 31.34
N ALA A 242 1.01 -25.15 30.34
CA ALA A 242 0.33 -26.43 30.14
C ALA A 242 1.25 -27.52 29.56
N GLN A 243 2.43 -27.14 29.09
CA GLN A 243 3.39 -28.01 28.38
C GLN A 243 4.67 -28.25 29.22
N LEU A 244 4.69 -27.80 30.47
CA LEU A 244 5.84 -27.98 31.34
C LEU A 244 6.11 -29.46 31.59
N PRO A 245 7.36 -29.93 31.41
CA PRO A 245 7.73 -31.27 31.82
C PRO A 245 7.57 -31.47 33.34
N PRO A 246 7.45 -32.71 33.82
CA PRO A 246 7.51 -32.99 35.25
C PRO A 246 8.77 -32.41 35.90
N GLY A 247 8.62 -31.81 37.09
CA GLY A 247 9.73 -31.15 37.81
C GLY A 247 10.12 -29.77 37.27
N TRP A 248 9.35 -29.22 36.33
CA TRP A 248 9.46 -27.83 35.90
C TRP A 248 8.32 -26.99 36.45
N ARG A 249 8.62 -25.71 36.69
CA ARG A 249 7.66 -24.69 37.13
C ARG A 249 7.89 -23.39 36.37
N MET A 250 6.80 -22.64 36.19
CA MET A 250 6.85 -21.28 35.66
C MET A 250 6.88 -20.28 36.82
N LEU A 251 7.75 -19.28 36.72
CA LEU A 251 7.94 -18.22 37.71
C LEU A 251 7.82 -16.85 37.05
N ALA A 252 7.42 -15.84 37.81
CA ALA A 252 7.60 -14.44 37.46
C ALA A 252 8.60 -13.81 38.45
N ARG A 253 9.74 -13.31 37.93
CA ARG A 253 10.84 -12.74 38.73
C ARG A 253 10.84 -11.23 38.63
N SER A 254 10.85 -10.54 39.76
CA SER A 254 10.97 -9.08 39.82
C SER A 254 12.40 -8.60 39.47
N SER A 255 12.55 -7.34 39.07
CA SER A 255 13.87 -6.73 38.95
C SER A 255 14.48 -6.36 40.32
N GLY A 256 15.78 -6.06 40.34
CA GLY A 256 16.46 -5.43 41.49
C GLY A 256 17.63 -6.23 42.05
N ALA A 257 18.22 -5.72 43.14
CA ALA A 257 19.39 -6.34 43.78
C ALA A 257 19.05 -7.67 44.48
N GLN A 258 17.80 -7.80 44.95
CA GLN A 258 17.24 -9.02 45.54
C GLN A 258 15.90 -9.34 44.85
N PRO A 259 15.95 -9.94 43.64
CA PRO A 259 14.77 -10.36 42.91
C PRO A 259 13.89 -11.29 43.73
N LYS A 260 12.58 -11.12 43.63
CA LYS A 260 11.58 -12.03 44.20
C LYS A 260 10.98 -12.89 43.11
N ASP A 261 10.85 -14.18 43.41
CA ASP A 261 10.18 -15.14 42.54
C ASP A 261 8.75 -15.33 42.99
N HIS A 262 7.82 -15.22 42.04
CA HIS A 262 6.42 -15.52 42.23
C HIS A 262 6.07 -16.76 41.42
N VAL A 263 5.73 -17.86 42.09
CA VAL A 263 5.35 -19.11 41.43
C VAL A 263 4.01 -18.93 40.73
N ILE A 264 3.93 -19.30 39.45
CA ILE A 264 2.69 -19.30 38.69
C ILE A 264 1.91 -20.58 39.03
N ALA A 265 0.69 -20.44 39.53
CA ALA A 265 -0.20 -21.53 39.88
C ALA A 265 -1.16 -21.91 38.75
N ARG A 266 -1.51 -20.95 37.88
CA ARG A 266 -2.48 -21.15 36.80
C ARG A 266 -2.28 -20.17 35.65
N ALA A 267 -2.59 -20.59 34.44
CA ALA A 267 -2.70 -19.73 33.26
C ALA A 267 -4.15 -19.69 32.74
N THR A 268 -4.58 -18.55 32.20
CA THR A 268 -5.88 -18.37 31.52
C THR A 268 -5.64 -17.69 30.18
N LEU A 269 -5.80 -18.42 29.08
CA LEU A 269 -5.61 -17.90 27.74
C LEU A 269 -6.90 -17.24 27.24
N HIS A 270 -6.78 -16.22 26.40
CA HIS A 270 -7.93 -15.70 25.67
C HIS A 270 -8.51 -16.80 24.76
N PRO A 271 -9.84 -17.08 24.80
CA PRO A 271 -10.42 -18.17 24.01
C PRO A 271 -10.28 -17.97 22.48
N GLY A 272 -10.12 -16.71 22.06
CA GLY A 272 -9.78 -16.35 20.68
C GLY A 272 -8.43 -16.85 20.17
N TYR A 273 -7.45 -17.10 21.06
CA TYR A 273 -6.10 -17.50 20.68
C TYR A 273 -6.09 -18.85 19.94
N ALA A 274 -6.56 -19.91 20.59
CA ALA A 274 -6.60 -21.25 20.02
C ALA A 274 -7.57 -21.34 18.82
N LEU A 275 -8.68 -20.60 18.86
CA LEU A 275 -9.61 -20.53 17.73
C LEU A 275 -8.93 -19.94 16.50
N PHE A 276 -8.23 -18.81 16.65
CA PHE A 276 -7.55 -18.17 15.51
C PHE A 276 -6.43 -19.05 14.95
N GLU A 277 -5.62 -19.70 15.80
CA GLU A 277 -4.61 -20.65 15.32
C GLU A 277 -5.25 -21.81 14.55
N SER A 278 -6.35 -22.37 15.06
CA SER A 278 -7.08 -23.43 14.38
C SER A 278 -7.64 -22.98 13.03
N LEU A 279 -8.15 -21.75 12.93
CA LEU A 279 -8.62 -21.17 11.67
C LEU A 279 -7.45 -20.94 10.71
N ASN A 280 -6.37 -20.31 11.17
CA ASN A 280 -5.18 -20.06 10.36
C ASN A 280 -4.59 -21.35 9.80
N ALA A 281 -4.46 -22.40 10.62
CA ALA A 281 -3.99 -23.71 10.21
C ALA A 281 -4.95 -24.40 9.21
N SER A 282 -6.26 -24.17 9.33
CA SER A 282 -7.26 -24.76 8.45
C SER A 282 -7.33 -24.07 7.08
N TYR A 283 -7.22 -22.75 7.07
CA TYR A 283 -7.33 -21.94 5.85
C TYR A 283 -6.01 -21.83 5.09
N ARG A 284 -4.86 -21.89 5.77
CA ARG A 284 -3.51 -21.70 5.20
C ARG A 284 -3.48 -20.52 4.21
N PRO A 285 -3.71 -19.31 4.72
CA PRO A 285 -3.84 -18.14 3.87
C PRO A 285 -2.57 -17.96 3.02
N GLN A 286 -2.73 -17.63 1.74
CA GLN A 286 -1.64 -17.28 0.83
C GLN A 286 -1.86 -15.90 0.21
N VAL A 287 -0.77 -15.21 -0.07
CA VAL A 287 -0.75 -13.97 -0.84
C VAL A 287 0.23 -14.12 -1.99
N SER A 288 -0.12 -13.54 -3.14
CA SER A 288 0.88 -13.28 -4.16
C SER A 288 1.79 -12.18 -3.65
N ALA A 289 3.02 -12.53 -3.29
CA ALA A 289 4.05 -11.59 -2.88
C ALA A 289 4.24 -10.53 -3.99
N ALA A 290 4.76 -9.35 -3.62
CA ALA A 290 5.00 -8.24 -4.56
C ALA A 290 5.88 -8.64 -5.78
N MET A 291 6.61 -9.75 -5.66
CA MET A 291 7.46 -10.32 -6.71
C MET A 291 6.78 -11.41 -7.56
N GLY A 292 5.48 -11.64 -7.39
CA GLY A 292 4.66 -12.52 -8.22
C GLY A 292 4.68 -14.01 -7.86
N TRP A 293 5.18 -14.37 -6.68
CA TRP A 293 5.19 -15.75 -6.16
C TRP A 293 4.16 -15.86 -5.04
N ASP A 294 3.48 -17.00 -4.94
CA ASP A 294 2.55 -17.23 -3.84
C ASP A 294 3.31 -17.66 -2.59
N GLU A 295 3.08 -16.95 -1.49
CA GLU A 295 3.66 -17.24 -0.18
C GLU A 295 2.55 -17.44 0.86
N ASP A 296 2.75 -18.38 1.78
CA ASP A 296 1.89 -18.50 2.96
C ASP A 296 1.95 -17.19 3.76
N VAL A 297 0.79 -16.58 3.98
CA VAL A 297 0.67 -15.37 4.78
C VAL A 297 1.03 -15.75 6.22
N ARG A 298 2.14 -15.20 6.70
CA ARG A 298 2.49 -15.26 8.11
C ARG A 298 1.62 -14.26 8.88
N LEU A 299 0.39 -14.68 9.20
CA LEU A 299 -0.47 -13.93 10.12
C LEU A 299 0.06 -14.04 11.55
N LEU A 300 -0.09 -12.95 12.29
CA LEU A 300 0.11 -12.97 13.74
C LEU A 300 -1.11 -13.63 14.38
N THR A 301 -0.88 -14.46 15.39
CA THR A 301 -1.98 -15.11 16.11
C THR A 301 -2.84 -14.05 16.79
N ALA A 302 -4.13 -13.97 16.46
CA ALA A 302 -5.06 -13.06 17.10
C ALA A 302 -5.30 -13.43 18.57
N CYS A 303 -5.69 -12.43 19.36
CA CYS A 303 -5.97 -12.59 20.79
C CYS A 303 -4.81 -13.23 21.56
N ASP A 304 -3.58 -12.86 21.26
CA ASP A 304 -2.37 -13.33 21.93
C ASP A 304 -2.19 -12.64 23.29
N VAL A 305 -3.17 -12.83 24.17
CA VAL A 305 -3.22 -12.26 25.52
C VAL A 305 -3.67 -13.33 26.51
N ALA A 306 -3.09 -13.31 27.70
CA ALA A 306 -3.40 -14.25 28.76
C ALA A 306 -3.18 -13.64 30.14
N LEU A 307 -3.75 -14.32 31.15
CA LEU A 307 -3.52 -14.07 32.56
C LEU A 307 -2.69 -15.20 33.15
N LEU A 308 -1.68 -14.86 33.95
CA LEU A 308 -1.00 -15.76 34.87
C LEU A 308 -1.47 -15.43 36.29
N HIS A 309 -1.75 -16.47 37.08
CA HIS A 309 -2.18 -16.34 38.47
C HIS A 309 -1.05 -16.84 39.35
N VAL A 310 -0.55 -16.00 40.25
CA VAL A 310 0.51 -16.40 41.19
C VAL A 310 -0.09 -17.18 42.36
N ASP A 311 0.68 -18.11 42.92
CA ASP A 311 0.28 -18.87 44.10
C ASP A 311 0.09 -17.97 45.34
N GLN A 312 0.96 -16.96 45.49
CA GLN A 312 0.90 -15.99 46.57
C GLN A 312 1.01 -14.57 46.01
N ALA A 313 0.00 -13.74 46.28
CA ALA A 313 -0.05 -12.34 45.86
C ALA A 313 0.80 -11.39 46.72
N VAL A 314 1.51 -11.92 47.72
CA VAL A 314 2.35 -11.15 48.64
C VAL A 314 3.52 -10.53 47.86
N ASP A 315 3.87 -9.30 48.21
CA ASP A 315 4.98 -8.54 47.63
C ASP A 315 4.90 -8.25 46.13
N LEU A 316 3.75 -8.47 45.49
CA LEU A 316 3.53 -7.97 44.13
C LEU A 316 3.44 -6.43 44.13
N PRO A 317 4.10 -5.76 43.18
CA PRO A 317 3.98 -4.31 42.99
C PRO A 317 2.55 -3.89 42.60
N SER A 318 2.31 -2.57 42.58
CA SER A 318 0.99 -2.03 42.23
C SER A 318 0.61 -2.39 40.78
N PRO A 319 -0.64 -2.80 40.53
CA PRO A 319 -1.09 -3.10 39.17
C PRO A 319 -0.98 -1.90 38.22
N LEU A 320 -0.64 -2.15 36.96
CA LEU A 320 -0.71 -1.14 35.90
C LEU A 320 -2.17 -1.00 35.42
N ALA A 321 -2.62 0.24 35.26
CA ALA A 321 -3.96 0.54 34.81
C ALA A 321 -4.09 0.40 33.29
N LEU A 322 -5.17 -0.24 32.83
CA LEU A 322 -5.52 -0.26 31.42
C LEU A 322 -6.03 1.11 30.95
N ALA A 323 -5.77 1.43 29.68
CA ALA A 323 -6.40 2.57 29.03
C ALA A 323 -7.91 2.36 28.89
N GLN A 324 -8.66 3.46 28.97
CA GLN A 324 -10.11 3.43 28.81
C GLN A 324 -10.49 3.17 27.33
N PRO A 325 -11.67 2.59 27.04
CA PRO A 325 -12.09 2.26 25.68
C PRO A 325 -11.96 3.44 24.70
N GLU A 326 -12.32 4.65 25.12
CA GLU A 326 -12.26 5.84 24.27
C GLU A 326 -10.82 6.19 23.88
N ALA A 327 -9.86 6.00 24.80
CA ALA A 327 -8.45 6.23 24.54
C ALA A 327 -7.84 5.18 23.59
N LEU A 328 -8.35 3.94 23.67
CA LEU A 328 -7.96 2.82 22.81
C LEU A 328 -8.48 2.98 21.37
N LEU A 329 -9.73 3.43 21.21
CA LEU A 329 -10.31 3.73 19.89
C LEU A 329 -9.69 4.99 19.25
N ALA A 330 -9.12 5.88 20.06
CA ALA A 330 -8.39 7.06 19.60
C ALA A 330 -6.89 6.81 19.36
N LEU A 331 -6.43 5.56 19.31
CA LEU A 331 -5.07 5.24 18.85
C LEU A 331 -4.98 5.46 17.33
N ARG A 332 -3.88 6.06 16.88
CA ARG A 332 -3.63 6.41 15.49
C ARG A 332 -2.13 6.58 15.25
N GLU A 333 -1.74 6.64 13.99
CA GLU A 333 -0.35 6.85 13.58
C GLU A 333 0.26 8.11 14.23
N GLY A 334 1.56 8.04 14.50
CA GLY A 334 2.36 9.13 15.05
C GLY A 334 2.30 9.26 16.57
N ARG A 335 1.31 8.66 17.26
CA ARG A 335 1.21 8.72 18.73
C ARG A 335 2.43 8.06 19.38
N GLU A 336 3.04 8.74 20.35
CA GLU A 336 4.13 8.19 21.16
C GLU A 336 3.64 7.08 22.07
N VAL A 337 4.44 6.01 22.11
CA VAL A 337 4.27 4.87 23.01
C VAL A 337 5.64 4.36 23.44
N GLY A 338 5.67 3.65 24.55
CA GLY A 338 6.86 2.93 25.01
C GLY A 338 6.49 1.59 25.61
N PHE A 339 7.45 0.69 25.74
CA PHE A 339 7.27 -0.53 26.51
C PHE A 339 8.38 -0.71 27.53
N VAL A 340 8.06 -1.48 28.57
CA VAL A 340 9.02 -1.95 29.58
C VAL A 340 9.01 -3.48 29.55
N GLY A 341 10.17 -4.12 29.43
CA GLY A 341 10.21 -5.58 29.31
C GLY A 341 11.58 -6.22 29.44
N TYR A 342 11.66 -7.53 29.24
CA TYR A 342 12.88 -8.32 29.37
C TYR A 342 13.26 -8.99 28.04
N PRO A 343 13.66 -8.22 27.01
CA PRO A 343 14.24 -8.83 25.82
C PRO A 343 15.44 -9.68 26.24
N SER A 344 15.53 -10.90 25.71
CA SER A 344 16.54 -11.88 26.12
C SER A 344 17.14 -12.66 24.94
N GLU A 345 16.45 -12.72 23.81
CA GLU A 345 16.91 -13.43 22.62
C GLU A 345 18.02 -12.64 21.90
N ASN A 346 19.14 -13.31 21.63
CA ASN A 346 20.32 -12.76 20.93
C ASN A 346 20.96 -11.53 21.59
N LEU A 347 20.77 -11.34 22.90
CA LEU A 347 21.44 -10.29 23.67
C LEU A 347 22.67 -10.83 24.40
N ILE A 348 23.71 -10.00 24.47
CA ILE A 348 24.92 -10.31 25.22
C ILE A 348 24.62 -10.15 26.72
N ASN A 349 24.97 -11.15 27.53
CA ASN A 349 24.96 -11.11 28.99
C ASN A 349 23.59 -10.85 29.66
N VAL A 350 22.52 -11.52 29.19
CA VAL A 350 21.22 -11.49 29.88
C VAL A 350 21.35 -12.17 31.24
N ASN A 351 21.23 -11.40 32.32
CA ASN A 351 21.29 -11.93 33.68
C ASN A 351 19.90 -12.35 34.16
N VAL A 352 19.56 -13.63 34.02
CA VAL A 352 18.27 -14.17 34.48
C VAL A 352 18.15 -14.26 36.00
N GLU A 353 19.26 -14.26 36.74
CA GLU A 353 19.27 -14.28 38.21
C GLU A 353 18.90 -12.92 38.80
N ARG A 354 19.38 -11.84 38.18
CA ARG A 354 19.14 -10.44 38.56
C ARG A 354 18.70 -9.62 37.35
N PRO A 355 17.50 -9.89 36.83
CA PRO A 355 17.07 -9.30 35.58
C PRO A 355 16.81 -7.80 35.77
N GLN A 356 17.11 -7.03 34.73
CA GLN A 356 16.83 -5.61 34.65
C GLN A 356 15.96 -5.35 33.42
N PRO A 357 14.81 -4.66 33.57
CA PRO A 357 13.94 -4.40 32.44
C PRO A 357 14.58 -3.34 31.54
N THR A 358 14.39 -3.53 30.24
CA THR A 358 14.71 -2.54 29.21
C THR A 358 13.49 -1.68 28.93
N VAL A 359 13.72 -0.39 28.70
CA VAL A 359 12.70 0.56 28.22
C VAL A 359 12.99 0.86 26.76
N GLN A 360 11.95 0.83 25.93
CA GLN A 360 12.02 1.24 24.53
C GLN A 360 10.94 2.27 24.23
N PHE A 361 11.28 3.23 23.38
CA PHE A 361 10.40 4.31 22.95
C PHE A 361 10.16 4.23 21.45
N GLY A 362 8.98 4.66 21.00
CA GLY A 362 8.66 4.71 19.59
C GLY A 362 7.33 5.38 19.34
N ARG A 363 6.82 5.18 18.13
CA ARG A 363 5.52 5.68 17.71
C ARG A 363 4.68 4.56 17.12
N ILE A 364 3.37 4.71 17.22
CA ILE A 364 2.43 3.92 16.43
C ILE A 364 2.65 4.27 14.96
N THR A 365 2.98 3.27 14.13
CA THR A 365 3.16 3.44 12.69
C THR A 365 1.89 3.13 11.92
N SER A 366 1.01 2.28 12.45
CA SER A 366 -0.31 1.94 11.91
C SER A 366 -1.16 1.20 12.95
N THR A 367 -2.47 1.18 12.72
CA THR A 367 -3.41 0.29 13.42
C THR A 367 -4.20 -0.51 12.39
N SER A 368 -4.38 -1.81 12.61
CA SER A 368 -5.03 -2.71 11.66
C SER A 368 -5.83 -3.80 12.35
N ASP A 369 -6.59 -4.56 11.59
CA ASP A 369 -7.06 -5.88 12.03
C ASP A 369 -5.89 -6.90 12.09
N PHE A 370 -6.18 -8.15 12.45
CA PHE A 370 -5.21 -9.24 12.51
C PHE A 370 -4.74 -9.76 11.13
N PHE A 371 -5.30 -9.23 10.04
CA PHE A 371 -4.95 -9.54 8.66
C PHE A 371 -4.15 -8.40 8.00
N PHE A 372 -3.67 -7.45 8.81
CA PHE A 372 -2.93 -6.26 8.38
C PHE A 372 -3.76 -5.32 7.46
N GLY A 373 -5.08 -5.46 7.47
CA GLY A 373 -6.01 -4.64 6.72
C GLY A 373 -6.44 -3.40 7.49
N ALA A 374 -6.80 -2.34 6.76
CA ALA A 374 -7.52 -1.22 7.33
C ALA A 374 -8.89 -1.70 7.85
N ALA A 375 -9.23 -1.33 9.08
CA ALA A 375 -10.47 -1.73 9.73
C ALA A 375 -11.09 -0.56 10.49
N SER A 376 -12.32 -0.75 10.98
CA SER A 376 -12.91 0.21 11.92
C SER A 376 -12.03 0.36 13.18
N PRO A 377 -12.11 1.47 13.92
CA PRO A 377 -11.41 1.60 15.20
C PRO A 377 -11.69 0.43 16.14
N GLU A 378 -12.90 -0.10 16.17
CA GLU A 378 -13.30 -1.23 17.02
C GLU A 378 -12.57 -2.53 16.65
N GLU A 379 -12.38 -2.77 15.36
CA GLU A 379 -11.74 -3.97 14.81
C GLU A 379 -10.21 -3.84 14.68
N SER A 380 -9.68 -2.61 14.77
CA SER A 380 -8.25 -2.30 14.69
C SER A 380 -7.50 -2.66 15.97
N GLN A 381 -7.47 -3.97 16.28
CA GLN A 381 -6.91 -4.54 17.51
C GLN A 381 -5.41 -4.83 17.43
N LEU A 382 -4.81 -4.73 16.24
CA LEU A 382 -3.37 -4.87 16.03
C LEU A 382 -2.73 -3.48 15.88
N ILE A 383 -1.69 -3.21 16.66
CA ILE A 383 -0.95 -1.96 16.67
C ILE A 383 0.46 -2.21 16.18
N HIS A 384 0.85 -1.48 15.16
CA HIS A 384 2.18 -1.49 14.57
C HIS A 384 2.98 -0.35 15.18
N PHE A 385 4.23 -0.58 15.55
CA PHE A 385 5.08 0.45 16.15
C PHE A 385 6.54 0.33 15.72
N SER A 386 7.30 1.40 15.96
CA SER A 386 8.72 1.53 15.62
C SER A 386 9.71 1.12 16.72
N MET A 387 9.22 0.68 17.88
CA MET A 387 10.05 0.24 19.02
C MET A 387 10.79 -1.05 18.68
N PRO A 388 12.12 -1.14 18.87
CA PRO A 388 12.87 -2.38 18.71
C PRO A 388 12.37 -3.49 19.63
N ALA A 389 12.21 -4.70 19.10
CA ALA A 389 11.75 -5.86 19.87
C ALA A 389 12.51 -7.14 19.43
N THR A 390 12.74 -8.03 20.38
CA THR A 390 13.30 -9.37 20.18
C THR A 390 12.63 -10.34 21.17
N GLY A 391 12.83 -11.65 21.05
CA GLY A 391 12.30 -12.63 21.99
C GLY A 391 12.65 -12.31 23.44
N GLY A 392 11.75 -12.68 24.36
CA GLY A 392 11.77 -12.26 25.77
C GLY A 392 10.93 -11.00 26.03
N ALA A 393 10.82 -10.08 25.06
CA ALA A 393 9.96 -8.90 25.20
C ALA A 393 8.46 -9.21 25.07
N SER A 394 8.10 -10.38 24.52
CA SER A 394 6.71 -10.85 24.42
C SER A 394 5.98 -10.74 25.76
N GLY A 395 4.83 -10.06 25.77
CA GLY A 395 3.96 -9.84 26.92
C GLY A 395 4.21 -8.51 27.63
N SER A 396 5.21 -7.74 27.21
CA SER A 396 5.50 -6.41 27.77
C SER A 396 4.30 -5.46 27.63
N PRO A 397 3.97 -4.68 28.67
CA PRO A 397 2.97 -3.64 28.55
C PRO A 397 3.49 -2.51 27.66
N VAL A 398 2.67 -2.06 26.72
CA VAL A 398 2.88 -0.83 25.95
C VAL A 398 2.08 0.28 26.60
N LEU A 399 2.75 1.35 27.02
CA LEU A 399 2.18 2.49 27.74
C LEU A 399 2.13 3.74 26.86
N ASP A 400 1.14 4.59 27.11
CA ASP A 400 1.11 5.95 26.59
C ASP A 400 1.62 6.98 27.63
N ALA A 401 1.67 8.25 27.25
CA ALA A 401 2.14 9.34 28.11
C ALA A 401 1.29 9.55 29.40
N THR A 402 0.13 8.90 29.52
CA THR A 402 -0.69 8.93 30.76
C THR A 402 -0.32 7.82 31.74
N GLY A 403 0.61 6.93 31.37
CA GLY A 403 1.00 5.76 32.17
C GLY A 403 -0.03 4.65 32.17
N ARG A 404 -0.93 4.63 31.18
CA ARG A 404 -1.92 3.55 31.01
C ARG A 404 -1.48 2.58 29.91
N VAL A 405 -1.77 1.31 30.12
CA VAL A 405 -1.45 0.24 29.17
C VAL A 405 -2.45 0.27 28.02
N VAL A 406 -1.94 0.59 26.83
CA VAL A 406 -2.72 0.64 25.58
C VAL A 406 -2.64 -0.66 24.78
N ALA A 407 -1.59 -1.46 24.97
CA ALA A 407 -1.38 -2.69 24.23
C ALA A 407 -0.41 -3.66 24.96
N LEU A 408 -0.31 -4.89 24.45
CA LEU A 408 0.70 -5.88 24.86
C LEU A 408 1.56 -6.23 23.66
N LEU A 409 2.88 -6.08 23.80
CA LEU A 409 3.85 -6.45 22.76
C LEU A 409 3.76 -7.95 22.48
N CYS A 410 3.49 -8.36 21.24
CA CYS A 410 3.20 -9.76 20.90
C CYS A 410 4.16 -10.35 19.86
N ALA A 411 4.73 -9.53 18.97
CA ALA A 411 5.63 -10.02 17.95
C ALA A 411 6.63 -8.97 17.48
N GLY A 412 7.81 -9.44 17.09
CA GLY A 412 8.78 -8.67 16.34
C GLY A 412 8.89 -9.15 14.90
N ASN A 413 9.10 -8.24 13.96
CA ASN A 413 9.45 -8.59 12.58
C ASN A 413 10.89 -9.11 12.54
N VAL A 414 11.03 -10.41 12.35
CA VAL A 414 12.32 -11.11 12.35
C VAL A 414 12.47 -11.90 11.06
N GLN A 415 13.68 -11.87 10.50
CA GLN A 415 14.11 -12.75 9.44
C GLN A 415 14.83 -13.95 10.04
N GLN A 416 14.57 -15.14 9.51
CA GLN A 416 15.39 -16.31 9.81
C GLN A 416 16.58 -16.33 8.84
N ILE A 417 17.78 -16.30 9.40
CA ILE A 417 19.04 -16.38 8.66
C ILE A 417 19.63 -17.75 8.93
N VAL A 418 20.04 -18.46 7.88
CA VAL A 418 20.78 -19.72 8.02
C VAL A 418 22.17 -19.38 8.56
N THR A 419 22.47 -19.81 9.78
CA THR A 419 23.77 -19.56 10.44
C THR A 419 24.70 -20.75 10.37
N GLY A 420 24.17 -21.92 10.03
CA GLY A 420 24.93 -23.15 9.94
C GLY A 420 24.08 -24.34 9.49
N PHE A 421 24.66 -25.52 9.59
CA PHE A 421 23.99 -26.79 9.36
C PHE A 421 24.33 -27.74 10.50
N GLN A 422 23.32 -28.27 11.17
CA GLN A 422 23.48 -29.33 12.16
C GLN A 422 23.41 -30.69 11.49
N LEU A 423 24.22 -31.64 11.96
CA LEU A 423 24.17 -33.03 11.50
C LEU A 423 22.90 -33.69 12.05
N GLN A 424 21.99 -34.07 11.17
CA GLN A 424 20.84 -34.88 11.53
C GLN A 424 21.31 -36.31 11.76
N ARG A 425 21.03 -36.87 12.95
CA ARG A 425 21.42 -38.24 13.30
C ARG A 425 20.19 -39.11 13.53
N ASP A 426 20.23 -40.36 13.07
CA ASP A 426 19.21 -41.36 13.42
C ASP A 426 19.31 -41.80 14.88
N GLY A 427 18.37 -42.63 15.34
CA GLY A 427 18.38 -43.21 16.68
C GLY A 427 19.58 -44.12 16.99
N ALA A 428 20.37 -44.50 15.98
CA ALA A 428 21.62 -45.25 16.12
C ALA A 428 22.87 -44.33 16.08
N GLY A 429 22.69 -43.02 15.93
CA GLY A 429 23.75 -42.02 15.88
C GLY A 429 24.40 -41.82 14.51
N ASN A 430 23.92 -42.47 13.44
CA ASN A 430 24.43 -42.29 12.08
C ASN A 430 23.96 -40.96 11.50
N VAL A 431 24.81 -40.27 10.76
CA VAL A 431 24.41 -39.03 10.05
C VAL A 431 23.50 -39.41 8.89
N VAL A 432 22.25 -38.93 8.92
CA VAL A 432 21.23 -39.15 7.89
C VAL A 432 20.94 -37.92 7.05
N GLY A 433 21.44 -36.75 7.47
CA GLY A 433 21.22 -35.50 6.74
C GLY A 433 21.88 -34.30 7.41
N PHE A 434 21.61 -33.14 6.83
CA PHE A 434 21.95 -31.84 7.39
C PHE A 434 20.66 -31.05 7.58
N GLU A 435 20.41 -30.57 8.79
CA GLU A 435 19.32 -29.64 9.06
C GLU A 435 19.89 -28.22 9.15
N PRO A 436 19.35 -27.25 8.40
CA PRO A 436 19.78 -25.86 8.52
C PRO A 436 19.51 -25.34 9.93
N GLU A 437 20.51 -24.72 10.52
CA GLU A 437 20.37 -23.97 11.77
C GLU A 437 19.95 -22.55 11.43
N PHE A 438 18.83 -22.10 12.01
CA PHE A 438 18.29 -20.78 11.78
C PHE A 438 18.47 -19.89 13.01
N GLN A 439 19.04 -18.72 12.81
CA GLN A 439 19.01 -17.64 13.80
C GLN A 439 17.98 -16.58 13.39
N ARG A 440 17.20 -16.10 14.36
CA ARG A 440 16.26 -14.99 14.15
C ARG A 440 17.01 -13.66 14.27
N SER A 441 16.96 -12.84 13.22
CA SER A 441 17.54 -11.49 13.19
C SER A 441 16.42 -10.46 13.01
N PRO A 442 16.35 -9.39 13.82
CA PRO A 442 15.37 -8.32 13.63
C PRO A 442 15.48 -7.69 12.24
N LEU A 443 14.34 -7.41 11.60
CA LEU A 443 14.31 -6.69 10.33
C LEU A 443 14.62 -5.20 10.53
N ALA A 444 15.42 -4.63 9.63
CA ALA A 444 15.87 -3.24 9.69
C ALA A 444 14.74 -2.19 9.58
N VAL A 445 13.57 -2.59 9.09
CA VAL A 445 12.40 -1.71 8.94
C VAL A 445 11.79 -1.34 10.31
N GLY A 446 12.06 -2.12 11.36
CA GLY A 446 11.71 -1.76 12.74
C GLY A 446 10.21 -1.72 13.05
N ILE A 447 9.35 -2.25 12.17
CA ILE A 447 7.92 -2.38 12.42
C ILE A 447 7.69 -3.63 13.26
N ASN A 448 7.19 -3.47 14.47
CA ASN A 448 6.88 -4.56 15.39
C ASN A 448 5.42 -4.43 15.85
N PHE A 449 4.91 -5.43 16.58
CA PHE A 449 3.47 -5.58 16.79
C PHE A 449 3.08 -5.75 18.25
N SER A 450 1.95 -5.16 18.59
CA SER A 450 1.23 -5.36 19.85
C SER A 450 -0.25 -5.54 19.60
N GLN A 451 -0.92 -6.19 20.53
CA GLN A 451 -2.38 -6.29 20.52
C GLN A 451 -2.97 -5.38 21.58
N ARG A 452 -4.03 -4.67 21.20
CA ARG A 452 -4.67 -3.65 22.02
C ARG A 452 -5.20 -4.24 23.33
N SER A 453 -5.12 -3.45 24.40
CA SER A 453 -5.38 -3.93 25.76
C SER A 453 -6.85 -4.17 26.08
N ASP A 454 -7.79 -3.84 25.18
CA ASP A 454 -9.20 -4.21 25.30
C ASP A 454 -9.39 -5.73 25.29
N LEU A 455 -8.57 -6.49 24.56
CA LEU A 455 -8.58 -7.97 24.60
C LEU A 455 -8.25 -8.52 25.99
N LEU A 456 -7.30 -7.88 26.69
CA LEU A 456 -6.97 -8.24 28.07
C LEU A 456 -8.08 -7.81 29.03
N ALA A 457 -8.67 -6.63 28.81
CA ALA A 457 -9.79 -6.14 29.62
C ALA A 457 -10.99 -7.11 29.55
N GLU A 458 -11.19 -7.79 28.42
CA GLU A 458 -12.23 -8.81 28.27
C GLU A 458 -11.99 -10.06 29.11
N LEU A 459 -10.73 -10.51 29.21
CA LEU A 459 -10.35 -11.59 30.12
C LEU A 459 -10.58 -11.21 31.57
N LEU A 460 -10.18 -9.99 31.97
CA LEU A 460 -10.34 -9.50 33.34
C LEU A 460 -11.82 -9.36 33.74
N ARG A 461 -12.70 -8.97 32.80
CA ARG A 461 -14.16 -8.90 33.02
C ARG A 461 -14.87 -10.24 32.87
N GLY A 462 -14.22 -11.26 32.31
CA GLY A 462 -14.83 -12.56 32.02
C GLY A 462 -15.81 -12.54 30.83
N ASP A 463 -15.76 -11.54 29.95
CA ASP A 463 -16.67 -11.39 28.80
C ASP A 463 -16.06 -11.84 27.46
N ALA A 464 -14.80 -12.27 27.45
CA ALA A 464 -14.07 -12.69 26.24
C ALA A 464 -14.79 -13.78 25.40
N ALA A 465 -15.42 -14.75 26.07
CA ALA A 465 -16.15 -15.82 25.40
C ALA A 465 -17.40 -15.32 24.66
N ALA A 466 -18.13 -14.35 25.24
CA ALA A 466 -19.33 -13.78 24.63
C ALA A 466 -19.02 -12.98 23.36
N LYS A 467 -17.81 -12.43 23.26
CA LYS A 467 -17.33 -11.69 22.08
C LYS A 467 -16.67 -12.57 21.01
N LEU A 468 -16.53 -13.88 21.26
CA LEU A 468 -15.82 -14.77 20.37
C LEU A 468 -16.58 -15.03 19.06
N GLU A 469 -17.89 -15.26 19.13
CA GLU A 469 -18.68 -15.63 17.96
C GLU A 469 -18.75 -14.50 16.90
N PRO A 470 -18.98 -13.22 17.26
CA PRO A 470 -18.89 -12.12 16.30
C PRO A 470 -17.50 -12.01 15.66
N ARG A 471 -16.43 -12.18 16.44
CA ARG A 471 -15.04 -12.16 15.93
C ARG A 471 -14.79 -13.30 14.95
N ARG A 472 -15.21 -14.52 15.31
CA ARG A 472 -15.10 -15.70 14.47
C ARG A 472 -15.73 -15.46 13.11
N LYS A 473 -16.95 -14.93 13.08
CA LYS A 473 -17.65 -14.61 11.83
C LYS A 473 -16.87 -13.61 10.96
N SER A 474 -16.26 -12.59 11.58
CA SER A 474 -15.39 -11.63 10.88
C SER A 474 -14.13 -12.32 10.34
N TRP A 475 -13.44 -13.11 11.18
CA TRP A 475 -12.23 -13.84 10.80
C TRP A 475 -12.48 -14.85 9.68
N ASP A 476 -13.57 -15.62 9.73
CA ASP A 476 -13.94 -16.57 8.67
C ASP A 476 -14.11 -15.85 7.32
N GLY A 477 -14.72 -14.65 7.33
CA GLY A 477 -14.84 -13.82 6.14
C GLY A 477 -13.49 -13.33 5.61
N MET A 478 -12.58 -12.94 6.50
CA MET A 478 -11.24 -12.50 6.12
C MET A 478 -10.38 -13.65 5.61
N PHE A 479 -10.31 -14.77 6.33
CA PHE A 479 -9.60 -15.97 5.89
C PHE A 479 -10.08 -16.49 4.53
N ALA A 480 -11.39 -16.42 4.26
CA ALA A 480 -11.94 -16.80 2.96
C ALA A 480 -11.39 -15.96 1.80
N ARG A 481 -10.93 -14.73 2.04
CA ARG A 481 -10.26 -13.89 1.03
C ARG A 481 -8.84 -14.34 0.74
N TYR A 482 -8.15 -14.89 1.73
CA TYR A 482 -6.75 -15.32 1.63
C TYR A 482 -6.58 -16.80 1.27
N LEU A 483 -7.65 -17.54 0.94
CA LEU A 483 -7.52 -18.97 0.65
C LEU A 483 -6.46 -19.26 -0.42
N ASN A 484 -5.63 -20.24 -0.10
CA ASN A 484 -4.46 -20.71 -0.82
C ASN A 484 -4.59 -20.63 -2.36
N ALA A 485 -3.69 -19.88 -3.02
CA ALA A 485 -3.61 -19.64 -4.46
C ALA A 485 -3.54 -20.91 -5.33
N SER A 486 -3.01 -21.99 -4.75
CA SER A 486 -2.86 -23.29 -5.42
C SER A 486 -4.09 -24.20 -5.33
N TRP A 487 -5.08 -23.87 -4.49
CA TRP A 487 -6.28 -24.70 -4.38
C TRP A 487 -7.14 -24.59 -5.63
N GLY A 488 -7.44 -25.72 -6.26
CA GLY A 488 -8.47 -25.82 -7.27
C GLY A 488 -9.87 -25.78 -6.65
N PRO A 489 -10.93 -25.78 -7.49
CA PRO A 489 -12.29 -25.84 -7.00
C PRO A 489 -12.56 -27.01 -6.04
N ASP A 490 -11.94 -28.17 -6.30
CA ASP A 490 -12.08 -29.35 -5.47
C ASP A 490 -11.55 -29.14 -4.05
N GLU A 491 -10.34 -28.61 -3.88
CA GLU A 491 -9.76 -28.33 -2.56
C GLU A 491 -10.58 -27.28 -1.80
N VAL A 492 -11.01 -26.21 -2.48
CA VAL A 492 -11.88 -25.18 -1.90
C VAL A 492 -13.19 -25.79 -1.39
N ILE A 493 -13.82 -26.66 -2.19
CA ILE A 493 -15.06 -27.34 -1.81
C ILE A 493 -14.84 -28.27 -0.63
N GLN A 494 -13.76 -29.07 -0.63
CA GLN A 494 -13.46 -29.97 0.48
C GLN A 494 -13.28 -29.20 1.78
N HIS A 495 -12.56 -28.09 1.73
CA HIS A 495 -12.38 -27.22 2.88
C HIS A 495 -13.71 -26.60 3.33
N ALA A 496 -14.47 -26.01 2.41
CA ALA A 496 -15.79 -25.44 2.68
C ALA A 496 -16.74 -26.43 3.35
N TRP A 497 -16.73 -27.69 2.90
CA TRP A 497 -17.51 -28.77 3.51
C TRP A 497 -17.08 -29.04 4.95
N ARG A 498 -15.78 -29.20 5.20
CA ARG A 498 -15.25 -29.48 6.55
C ARG A 498 -15.52 -28.33 7.51
N VAL A 499 -15.38 -27.08 7.06
CA VAL A 499 -15.69 -25.90 7.86
C VAL A 499 -17.17 -25.86 8.23
N ARG A 500 -18.06 -26.15 7.26
CA ARG A 500 -19.51 -26.05 7.46
C ARG A 500 -20.12 -27.22 8.22
N PHE A 501 -19.70 -28.44 7.92
CA PHE A 501 -20.35 -29.67 8.41
C PHE A 501 -19.46 -30.52 9.32
N GLY A 502 -18.22 -30.10 9.56
CA GLY A 502 -17.23 -30.81 10.38
C GLY A 502 -16.36 -31.80 9.58
N SER A 503 -15.14 -32.04 10.07
CA SER A 503 -14.16 -32.92 9.42
C SER A 503 -14.52 -34.40 9.43
N ALA A 504 -15.39 -34.83 10.35
CA ALA A 504 -15.81 -36.23 10.49
C ALA A 504 -16.84 -36.67 9.43
N ARG A 505 -17.47 -35.74 8.71
CA ARG A 505 -18.46 -36.10 7.68
C ARG A 505 -17.78 -36.43 6.36
N PRO A 506 -18.18 -37.52 5.66
CA PRO A 506 -17.67 -37.82 4.34
C PRO A 506 -17.95 -36.67 3.38
N LEU A 507 -17.05 -36.47 2.42
CA LEU A 507 -17.24 -35.49 1.37
C LEU A 507 -18.46 -35.87 0.52
N PRO A 508 -19.33 -34.91 0.19
CA PRO A 508 -20.51 -35.20 -0.61
C PRO A 508 -20.11 -35.47 -2.05
N THR A 509 -20.81 -36.39 -2.71
CA THR A 509 -20.66 -36.61 -4.16
C THR A 509 -21.40 -35.50 -4.92
N PRO A 510 -20.77 -34.84 -5.91
CA PRO A 510 -21.46 -33.82 -6.69
C PRO A 510 -22.58 -34.47 -7.50
N VAL A 511 -23.81 -33.96 -7.34
CA VAL A 511 -24.96 -34.36 -8.16
C VAL A 511 -25.04 -33.53 -9.44
N ARG A 512 -24.38 -32.36 -9.47
CA ARG A 512 -24.28 -31.51 -10.66
C ARG A 512 -23.00 -30.67 -10.61
N LYS A 513 -22.41 -30.46 -11.78
CA LYS A 513 -21.29 -29.55 -12.03
C LYS A 513 -21.57 -28.77 -13.31
N GLU A 514 -21.38 -27.46 -13.29
CA GLU A 514 -21.63 -26.57 -14.43
C GLU A 514 -20.65 -25.40 -14.42
N SER A 515 -20.05 -25.08 -15.56
CA SER A 515 -19.17 -23.92 -15.71
C SER A 515 -19.88 -22.82 -16.49
N ALA A 516 -19.75 -21.59 -16.03
CA ALA A 516 -20.38 -20.43 -16.67
C ALA A 516 -19.52 -19.18 -16.53
N GLN A 517 -19.91 -18.11 -17.20
CA GLN A 517 -19.28 -16.79 -17.11
C GLN A 517 -20.30 -15.73 -16.75
N LEU A 518 -19.89 -14.79 -15.89
CA LEU A 518 -20.67 -13.59 -15.60
C LEU A 518 -20.76 -12.70 -16.83
N ARG A 519 -21.90 -12.03 -16.99
CA ARG A 519 -22.19 -11.16 -18.15
C ARG A 519 -21.84 -9.70 -17.89
N GLY A 520 -21.64 -9.33 -16.64
CA GLY A 520 -21.34 -7.97 -16.21
C GLY A 520 -21.34 -7.85 -14.68
N PRO A 521 -21.24 -6.62 -14.15
CA PRO A 521 -21.19 -6.39 -12.72
C PRO A 521 -22.56 -6.55 -12.05
N GLY A 522 -22.51 -6.99 -10.80
CA GLY A 522 -23.67 -7.12 -9.90
C GLY A 522 -24.75 -8.07 -10.42
N ILE A 523 -25.91 -8.05 -9.76
CA ILE A 523 -27.03 -8.97 -10.07
C ILE A 523 -27.56 -8.83 -11.51
N ALA A 524 -27.42 -7.64 -12.13
CA ALA A 524 -27.83 -7.41 -13.52
C ALA A 524 -26.97 -8.21 -14.52
N GLY A 525 -25.71 -8.48 -14.17
CA GLY A 525 -24.79 -9.32 -14.93
C GLY A 525 -24.77 -10.78 -14.50
N ALA A 526 -25.71 -11.20 -13.64
CA ALA A 526 -25.71 -12.54 -13.07
C ALA A 526 -25.81 -13.64 -14.13
N ALA A 527 -25.08 -14.73 -13.91
CA ALA A 527 -25.32 -16.00 -14.59
C ALA A 527 -26.37 -16.78 -13.81
N LEU A 528 -27.47 -17.11 -14.48
CA LEU A 528 -28.60 -17.81 -13.89
C LEU A 528 -28.56 -19.29 -14.27
N VAL A 529 -28.47 -20.16 -13.27
CA VAL A 529 -28.41 -21.62 -13.45
C VAL A 529 -29.66 -22.27 -12.85
N ALA A 530 -30.51 -22.83 -13.70
CA ALA A 530 -31.74 -23.49 -13.27
C ALA A 530 -31.45 -24.86 -12.65
N LEU A 531 -32.00 -25.14 -11.46
CA LEU A 531 -31.85 -26.39 -10.69
C LEU A 531 -33.08 -27.30 -10.82
N GLU A 532 -33.72 -27.32 -11.98
CA GLU A 532 -34.96 -28.05 -12.21
C GLU A 532 -34.77 -29.57 -12.25
N SER A 533 -33.59 -30.04 -12.67
CA SER A 533 -33.26 -31.46 -12.77
C SER A 533 -33.03 -32.17 -11.43
N LEU A 534 -33.02 -31.44 -10.32
CA LEU A 534 -32.82 -32.02 -8.99
C LEU A 534 -34.12 -32.64 -8.48
N GLY A 535 -34.02 -33.77 -7.77
CA GLY A 535 -35.14 -34.35 -7.04
C GLY A 535 -35.51 -33.53 -5.78
N PRO A 536 -36.55 -33.93 -5.03
CA PRO A 536 -36.74 -33.43 -3.69
C PRO A 536 -35.59 -33.86 -2.78
N GLY A 537 -35.16 -32.98 -1.87
CA GLY A 537 -34.05 -33.27 -0.95
C GLY A 537 -33.31 -32.02 -0.47
N ARG A 538 -32.28 -32.25 0.34
CA ARG A 538 -31.38 -31.20 0.84
C ARG A 538 -30.12 -31.16 0.00
N TYR A 539 -29.77 -29.96 -0.45
CA TYR A 539 -28.64 -29.72 -1.34
C TYR A 539 -27.75 -28.61 -0.80
N TRP A 540 -26.44 -28.79 -0.97
CA TRP A 540 -25.45 -27.75 -0.77
C TRP A 540 -24.98 -27.26 -2.12
N VAL A 541 -25.16 -25.97 -2.38
CA VAL A 541 -24.83 -25.32 -3.65
C VAL A 541 -23.65 -24.40 -3.39
N ILE A 542 -22.61 -24.51 -4.19
CA ILE A 542 -21.40 -23.70 -4.12
C ILE A 542 -20.99 -23.28 -5.52
N ALA A 543 -20.67 -22.01 -5.72
CA ALA A 543 -19.96 -21.54 -6.90
C ALA A 543 -18.49 -21.32 -6.54
N VAL A 544 -17.55 -21.51 -7.46
CA VAL A 544 -16.14 -21.18 -7.28
C VAL A 544 -15.64 -20.39 -8.49
N SER A 545 -15.15 -19.18 -8.28
CA SER A 545 -14.59 -18.33 -9.32
C SER A 545 -13.27 -18.89 -9.86
N ALA A 546 -13.16 -19.06 -11.18
CA ALA A 546 -11.99 -19.62 -11.84
C ALA A 546 -10.75 -18.72 -11.71
N GLY A 547 -10.95 -17.40 -11.66
CA GLY A 547 -9.89 -16.41 -11.46
C GLY A 547 -9.86 -15.83 -10.04
N ARG A 548 -10.57 -16.46 -9.10
CA ARG A 548 -10.63 -16.05 -7.68
C ARG A 548 -11.16 -14.63 -7.44
N GLN A 549 -11.88 -14.08 -8.42
CA GLN A 549 -12.59 -12.83 -8.23
C GLN A 549 -13.76 -13.03 -7.26
N ASP A 550 -14.07 -11.98 -6.51
CA ASP A 550 -15.20 -11.91 -5.60
C ASP A 550 -16.52 -12.12 -6.34
N ILE A 551 -17.26 -13.15 -5.96
CA ILE A 551 -18.56 -13.49 -6.52
C ILE A 551 -19.55 -13.79 -5.41
N ASP A 552 -20.79 -13.42 -5.64
CA ASP A 552 -21.93 -13.65 -4.77
C ASP A 552 -22.85 -14.71 -5.35
N LEU A 553 -23.66 -15.32 -4.49
CA LEU A 553 -24.64 -16.34 -4.86
C LEU A 553 -25.99 -16.07 -4.22
N GLN A 554 -27.05 -16.07 -5.03
CA GLN A 554 -28.44 -15.99 -4.58
C GLN A 554 -29.23 -17.23 -5.02
N LEU A 555 -29.93 -17.85 -4.07
CA LEU A 555 -30.89 -18.92 -4.33
C LEU A 555 -32.27 -18.32 -4.57
N LEU A 556 -32.87 -18.65 -5.72
CA LEU A 556 -34.13 -18.11 -6.19
C LEU A 556 -35.18 -19.22 -6.33
N GLN A 557 -36.43 -18.91 -5.96
CA GLN A 557 -37.60 -19.76 -6.22
C GLN A 557 -38.46 -19.18 -7.34
N GLY A 558 -38.91 -20.06 -8.24
CA GLY A 558 -39.81 -19.70 -9.34
C GLY A 558 -41.27 -19.89 -8.97
N SER A 559 -42.13 -18.94 -9.33
CA SER A 559 -43.60 -19.07 -9.24
C SER A 559 -44.22 -19.10 -10.64
N GLY A 560 -44.60 -20.30 -11.10
CA GLY A 560 -45.32 -20.48 -12.37
C GLY A 560 -44.54 -20.09 -13.63
N ALA A 561 -45.25 -19.58 -14.64
CA ALA A 561 -44.71 -19.22 -15.96
C ALA A 561 -43.99 -17.86 -15.99
N SER A 562 -44.04 -17.06 -14.92
CA SER A 562 -43.72 -15.63 -14.94
C SER A 562 -42.37 -15.23 -14.30
N GLY A 563 -41.43 -16.17 -14.16
CA GLY A 563 -40.04 -15.89 -13.76
C GLY A 563 -39.69 -16.19 -12.29
N TRP A 564 -38.43 -15.92 -11.94
CA TRP A 564 -37.85 -16.10 -10.61
C TRP A 564 -38.19 -14.89 -9.74
N ARG A 565 -38.88 -15.08 -8.61
CA ARG A 565 -39.46 -13.96 -7.85
C ARG A 565 -38.99 -13.85 -6.41
N GLU A 566 -38.63 -14.95 -5.79
CA GLU A 566 -38.33 -14.96 -4.35
C GLU A 566 -36.89 -15.37 -4.09
N ARG A 567 -36.16 -14.53 -3.35
CA ARG A 567 -34.82 -14.85 -2.85
C ARG A 567 -34.97 -15.67 -1.57
N LEU A 568 -34.63 -16.94 -1.63
CA LEU A 568 -34.70 -17.86 -0.48
C LEU A 568 -33.48 -17.74 0.43
N ALA A 569 -32.30 -17.58 -0.15
CA ALA A 569 -31.04 -17.49 0.56
C ALA A 569 -30.02 -16.72 -0.28
N SER A 570 -29.00 -16.16 0.38
CA SER A 570 -27.86 -15.56 -0.30
C SER A 570 -26.57 -15.74 0.50
N ASP A 571 -25.46 -15.74 -0.22
CA ASP A 571 -24.11 -15.58 0.30
C ASP A 571 -23.45 -14.45 -0.49
N GLU A 572 -23.40 -13.28 0.15
CA GLU A 572 -22.86 -12.03 -0.38
C GLU A 572 -21.62 -11.59 0.42
N ARG A 573 -20.94 -12.56 1.06
CA ARG A 573 -19.69 -12.32 1.79
C ARG A 573 -18.56 -12.15 0.77
N PRO A 574 -17.65 -11.17 0.91
CA PRO A 574 -16.58 -10.96 -0.06
C PRO A 574 -15.62 -12.16 -0.10
N ASN A 575 -15.82 -13.05 -1.05
CA ASN A 575 -15.06 -14.28 -1.27
C ASN A 575 -15.29 -14.82 -2.70
N HIS A 576 -14.47 -15.77 -3.13
CA HIS A 576 -14.53 -16.30 -4.48
C HIS A 576 -15.24 -17.66 -4.58
N TRP A 577 -15.97 -18.08 -3.54
CA TRP A 577 -16.63 -19.38 -3.45
C TRP A 577 -17.97 -19.39 -2.66
N PRO A 578 -18.92 -18.51 -2.99
CA PRO A 578 -20.16 -18.34 -2.23
C PRO A 578 -21.01 -19.62 -2.23
N GLN A 579 -21.76 -19.84 -1.15
CA GLN A 579 -22.48 -21.09 -0.92
C GLN A 579 -23.82 -20.93 -0.18
N VAL A 580 -24.80 -21.77 -0.53
CA VAL A 580 -26.13 -21.81 0.10
C VAL A 580 -26.60 -23.25 0.33
N LEU A 581 -27.54 -23.40 1.25
CA LEU A 581 -28.32 -24.64 1.43
C LEU A 581 -29.68 -24.48 0.73
N LEU A 582 -30.09 -25.52 0.03
CA LEU A 582 -31.39 -25.62 -0.64
C LEU A 582 -32.14 -26.83 -0.07
N GLU A 583 -33.33 -26.60 0.45
CA GLU A 583 -34.29 -27.67 0.75
C GLU A 583 -35.36 -27.66 -0.32
N LYS A 584 -35.28 -28.60 -1.27
CA LYS A 584 -36.17 -28.64 -2.44
C LYS A 584 -37.32 -29.59 -2.18
N LYS A 585 -38.56 -29.12 -2.33
CA LYS A 585 -39.75 -29.98 -2.32
C LYS A 585 -40.16 -30.38 -3.73
N ALA A 586 -40.96 -31.44 -3.83
CA ALA A 586 -41.48 -31.91 -5.11
C ALA A 586 -42.30 -30.81 -5.80
N GLY A 587 -42.03 -30.60 -7.09
CA GLY A 587 -42.72 -29.60 -7.92
C GLY A 587 -42.19 -28.16 -7.80
N GLU A 588 -41.28 -27.86 -6.88
CA GLU A 588 -40.70 -26.51 -6.74
C GLU A 588 -39.59 -26.27 -7.77
N ARG A 589 -39.60 -25.10 -8.40
CA ARG A 589 -38.55 -24.64 -9.32
C ARG A 589 -37.57 -23.76 -8.57
N HIS A 590 -36.28 -24.08 -8.68
CA HIS A 590 -35.20 -23.31 -8.07
C HIS A 590 -34.16 -22.94 -9.12
N ALA A 591 -33.51 -21.79 -8.94
CA ALA A 591 -32.36 -21.37 -9.70
C ALA A 591 -31.35 -20.69 -8.79
N VAL A 592 -30.13 -20.60 -9.27
CA VAL A 592 -29.03 -19.91 -8.60
C VAL A 592 -28.58 -18.78 -9.51
N ALA A 593 -28.54 -17.57 -8.97
CA ALA A 593 -27.92 -16.42 -9.60
C ALA A 593 -26.52 -16.23 -9.00
N VAL A 594 -25.49 -16.35 -9.82
CA VAL A 594 -24.11 -16.03 -9.45
C VAL A 594 -23.74 -14.70 -10.09
N PHE A 595 -23.16 -13.78 -9.34
CA PHE A 595 -22.82 -12.42 -9.80
C PHE A 595 -21.56 -11.90 -9.11
N SER A 596 -21.03 -10.74 -9.52
CA SER A 596 -19.81 -10.17 -8.91
C SER A 596 -20.13 -9.39 -7.62
N GLY A 597 -19.37 -9.59 -6.55
CA GLY A 597 -19.60 -8.95 -5.24
C GLY A 597 -19.12 -7.50 -5.12
N ALA A 598 -18.19 -7.07 -5.99
CA ALA A 598 -17.51 -5.78 -5.86
C ALA A 598 -17.41 -5.00 -7.17
N GLY A 599 -18.53 -4.68 -7.85
CA GLY A 599 -18.60 -3.68 -8.94
C GLY A 599 -17.69 -3.87 -10.16
N ASP A 600 -16.87 -4.92 -10.19
CA ASP A 600 -15.80 -5.08 -11.16
C ASP A 600 -16.36 -5.63 -12.48
N ALA A 601 -16.05 -4.95 -13.59
CA ALA A 601 -16.70 -5.14 -14.88
C ALA A 601 -16.19 -6.36 -15.68
N ALA A 602 -15.44 -7.27 -15.05
CA ALA A 602 -14.76 -8.35 -15.76
C ALA A 602 -15.66 -9.57 -16.02
N LYS A 603 -15.39 -10.26 -17.13
CA LYS A 603 -15.96 -11.59 -17.45
C LYS A 603 -15.37 -12.63 -16.50
N VAL A 604 -15.94 -12.75 -15.31
CA VAL A 604 -15.52 -13.75 -14.33
C VAL A 604 -16.09 -15.11 -14.71
N GLY A 605 -15.21 -16.09 -14.97
CA GLY A 605 -15.61 -17.50 -15.10
C GLY A 605 -15.80 -18.12 -13.73
N PHE A 606 -16.77 -19.02 -13.58
CA PHE A 606 -16.97 -19.79 -12.35
C PHE A 606 -17.44 -21.21 -12.62
N GLU A 607 -17.28 -22.08 -11.63
CA GLU A 607 -17.78 -23.44 -11.59
C GLU A 607 -18.82 -23.57 -10.47
N LEU A 608 -20.07 -23.84 -10.83
CA LEU A 608 -21.14 -24.18 -9.91
C LEU A 608 -21.13 -25.69 -9.66
N ARG A 609 -21.20 -26.08 -8.38
CA ARG A 609 -21.41 -27.45 -7.97
C ARG A 609 -22.57 -27.57 -7.01
N VAL A 610 -23.32 -28.65 -7.18
CA VAL A 610 -24.43 -29.02 -6.31
C VAL A 610 -24.13 -30.38 -5.71
N TYR A 611 -24.32 -30.49 -4.41
CA TYR A 611 -24.04 -31.65 -3.60
C TYR A 611 -25.32 -32.09 -2.88
N GLY A 612 -25.63 -33.38 -2.93
CA GLY A 612 -26.66 -33.94 -2.04
C GLY A 612 -26.16 -33.94 -0.60
N VAL A 613 -26.94 -33.43 0.33
CA VAL A 613 -26.62 -33.44 1.76
C VAL A 613 -27.40 -34.59 2.40
N PRO A 614 -26.71 -35.60 2.98
CA PRO A 614 -27.38 -36.64 3.75
C PRO A 614 -28.14 -36.01 4.93
N ASP A 615 -29.31 -36.57 5.25
CA ASP A 615 -30.15 -36.09 6.35
C ASP A 615 -29.43 -36.10 7.71
#